data_AF-A0A2D3V0W7-F1
#
_entry.id   AF-A0A2D3V0W7-F1
#
_cell.length_a   1.000
_cell.length_b   1.000
_cell.length_c   1.000
_cell.angle_alpha   90.00
_cell.angle_beta   90.00
_cell.angle_gamma   90.00
#
_symmetry.space_group_name_H-M   'P 1'
#
loop_
_entity.id
_entity.type
_entity.pdbx_description
1 polymer ?
#
loop_
_entity_poly.entity_id
_entity_poly.type
_entity_poly.pdbx_seq_one_letter_code
_entity_poly.pdbx_strand_id
1 'polypeptide(L)'
;MSTAPPSDDQSNVAEATATKIDAEKSDWSNLPKTHPLHHFGIALGGTEGILAGTDYNEMYGVELVPGTEDKPAPHTTLLILQKFLRANTGDLDQAKSQLSAALKWRKEYQPLKAVDEAFDGEKFRGLGYISKVKAATETKNEEDVVAYNIYGAAAKDSKKVFGDTDAFVRWRVAQMELTLAQLNLNNAEQTIPDYGKGPDPYTAINVHDYMSVSFFRQPAEIKASSSKLIDLFQRYYPETVSYKYFVNVPIVMQWMMGAMKALMSKDSIQRMTWMTYGNQLHTYLGSDVPKEYGGTGLPLEGNAITPRYAPVGAAVEATSTNQTDATHATPPEVTTASTAKRAGEPPITAE
;
A
#
# COMPACT_ATOMS: atom_id res chain seq x y z
N MET A 1 5.92 61.30 -5.96
CA MET A 1 5.67 60.17 -6.88
C MET A 1 5.07 59.06 -6.05
N SER A 2 3.77 58.79 -6.24
CA SER A 2 3.02 57.77 -5.49
C SER A 2 3.11 56.45 -6.25
N THR A 3 3.79 55.45 -5.70
CA THR A 3 3.81 54.09 -6.27
C THR A 3 2.64 53.30 -5.70
N ALA A 4 1.68 52.97 -6.55
CA ALA A 4 0.56 52.09 -6.22
C ALA A 4 1.08 50.66 -5.92
N PRO A 5 0.43 49.89 -5.02
CA PRO A 5 0.76 48.48 -4.82
C PRO A 5 0.34 47.66 -6.06
N PRO A 6 1.02 46.53 -6.34
CA PRO A 6 0.59 45.65 -7.42
C PRO A 6 -0.79 45.08 -7.06
N SER A 7 -1.70 45.10 -8.04
CA SER A 7 -3.06 44.58 -7.92
C SER A 7 -3.06 43.06 -7.66
N ASP A 8 -3.73 42.64 -6.59
CA ASP A 8 -4.02 41.24 -6.20
C ASP A 8 -4.74 40.40 -7.27
N ASP A 9 -5.11 41.00 -8.39
CA ASP A 9 -5.85 40.36 -9.48
C ASP A 9 -4.94 39.49 -10.38
N GLN A 10 -3.66 39.84 -10.52
CA GLN A 10 -2.75 39.11 -11.44
C GLN A 10 -2.19 37.81 -10.84
N SER A 11 -2.01 37.74 -9.51
CA SER A 11 -1.58 36.52 -8.82
C SER A 11 -2.68 35.46 -8.83
N ASN A 12 -3.93 35.88 -8.61
CA ASN A 12 -5.09 35.01 -8.54
C ASN A 12 -5.46 34.45 -9.93
N VAL A 13 -5.29 35.25 -10.99
CA VAL A 13 -5.48 34.79 -12.37
C VAL A 13 -4.36 33.84 -12.82
N ALA A 14 -3.11 34.08 -12.43
CA ALA A 14 -2.00 33.18 -12.76
C ALA A 14 -2.13 31.82 -12.05
N GLU A 15 -2.54 31.81 -10.78
CA GLU A 15 -2.78 30.59 -10.01
C GLU A 15 -3.98 29.81 -10.55
N ALA A 16 -5.11 30.49 -10.83
CA ALA A 16 -6.28 29.87 -11.45
C ALA A 16 -5.99 29.33 -12.86
N THR A 17 -5.14 30.00 -13.64
CA THR A 17 -4.76 29.55 -14.99
C THR A 17 -3.80 28.36 -14.92
N ALA A 18 -2.87 28.34 -13.97
CA ALA A 18 -2.00 27.18 -13.72
C ALA A 18 -2.80 25.96 -13.24
N THR A 19 -3.75 26.15 -12.32
CA THR A 19 -4.65 25.08 -11.86
C THR A 19 -5.52 24.52 -12.99
N LYS A 20 -5.98 25.38 -13.92
CA LYS A 20 -6.80 24.97 -15.06
C LYS A 20 -5.98 24.25 -16.15
N ILE A 21 -4.74 24.67 -16.39
CA ILE A 21 -3.81 23.99 -17.31
C ILE A 21 -3.36 22.64 -16.75
N ASP A 22 -3.18 22.52 -15.43
CA ASP A 22 -2.89 21.24 -14.78
C ASP A 22 -4.11 20.31 -14.78
N ALA A 23 -5.33 20.85 -14.63
CA ALA A 23 -6.58 20.08 -14.76
C ALA A 23 -6.87 19.61 -16.19
N GLU A 24 -6.58 20.43 -17.21
CA GLU A 24 -6.71 20.03 -18.63
C GLU A 24 -5.63 19.02 -19.06
N LYS A 25 -4.50 18.94 -18.33
CA LYS A 25 -3.46 17.90 -18.52
C LYS A 25 -3.68 16.65 -17.67
N SER A 26 -4.63 16.67 -16.73
CA SER A 26 -4.87 15.56 -15.78
C SER A 26 -6.08 14.70 -16.13
N ASP A 27 -6.64 14.79 -17.32
CA ASP A 27 -7.72 13.90 -17.76
C ASP A 27 -7.19 12.90 -18.79
N TRP A 28 -7.23 11.60 -18.44
CA TRP A 28 -6.85 10.51 -19.32
C TRP A 28 -7.78 10.35 -20.53
N SER A 29 -8.87 11.11 -20.63
CA SER A 29 -9.69 11.22 -21.84
C SER A 29 -8.89 11.62 -23.10
N ASN A 30 -7.78 12.36 -22.92
CA ASN A 30 -6.87 12.80 -23.99
C ASN A 30 -5.45 12.23 -23.84
N LEU A 31 -5.30 11.05 -23.23
CA LEU A 31 -4.00 10.41 -23.01
C LEU A 31 -3.23 10.29 -24.35
N PRO A 32 -2.03 10.89 -24.49
CA PRO A 32 -1.29 10.83 -25.75
C PRO A 32 -0.95 9.40 -26.16
N LYS A 33 -1.06 9.08 -27.45
CA LYS A 33 -0.72 7.75 -27.98
C LYS A 33 0.73 7.34 -27.73
N THR A 34 1.63 8.32 -27.58
CA THR A 34 3.06 8.11 -27.25
C THR A 34 3.31 7.90 -25.75
N HIS A 35 2.29 8.06 -24.91
CA HIS A 35 2.44 7.94 -23.47
C HIS A 35 2.63 6.46 -23.06
N PRO A 36 3.58 6.13 -22.17
CA PRO A 36 3.80 4.73 -21.76
C PRO A 36 2.55 4.06 -21.20
N LEU A 37 1.70 4.80 -20.48
CA LEU A 37 0.43 4.31 -19.97
C LEU A 37 -0.56 3.87 -21.08
N HIS A 38 -0.58 4.57 -22.22
CA HIS A 38 -1.42 4.19 -23.37
C HIS A 38 -0.95 2.86 -23.97
N HIS A 39 0.36 2.74 -24.20
CA HIS A 39 0.99 1.49 -24.64
C HIS A 39 0.80 0.35 -23.64
N PHE A 40 0.81 0.65 -22.34
CA PHE A 40 0.54 -0.34 -21.31
C PHE A 40 -0.91 -0.87 -21.41
N GLY A 41 -1.89 0.02 -21.62
CA GLY A 41 -3.28 -0.36 -21.83
C GLY A 41 -3.50 -1.26 -23.04
N ILE A 42 -2.77 -1.02 -24.13
CA ILE A 42 -2.80 -1.89 -25.33
C ILE A 42 -2.17 -3.26 -25.03
N ALA A 43 -1.04 -3.28 -24.32
CA ALA A 43 -0.32 -4.51 -23.98
C ALA A 43 -1.10 -5.48 -23.08
N LEU A 44 -2.21 -5.03 -22.46
CA LEU A 44 -3.14 -5.93 -21.77
C LEU A 44 -3.83 -6.90 -22.74
N GLY A 45 -4.17 -6.45 -23.95
CA GLY A 45 -4.99 -7.17 -24.90
C GLY A 45 -4.20 -7.88 -26.01
N GLY A 46 -4.92 -8.64 -26.84
CA GLY A 46 -4.34 -9.44 -27.92
C GLY A 46 -4.00 -10.87 -27.49
N THR A 47 -3.73 -11.73 -28.47
CA THR A 47 -3.45 -13.17 -28.25
C THR A 47 -2.14 -13.42 -27.50
N GLU A 48 -1.19 -12.49 -27.59
CA GLU A 48 0.08 -12.49 -26.86
C GLU A 48 0.11 -11.43 -25.75
N GLY A 49 -1.04 -10.82 -25.45
CA GLY A 49 -1.17 -9.80 -24.41
C GLY A 49 -1.08 -10.36 -23.00
N ILE A 50 -0.94 -9.46 -22.02
CA ILE A 50 -0.82 -9.84 -20.61
C ILE A 50 -2.01 -10.69 -20.16
N LEU A 51 -3.25 -10.28 -20.46
CA LEU A 51 -4.44 -10.97 -19.98
C LEU A 51 -4.60 -12.37 -20.58
N ALA A 52 -4.18 -12.56 -21.84
CA ALA A 52 -4.15 -13.88 -22.46
C ALA A 52 -3.08 -14.78 -21.83
N GLY A 53 -1.90 -14.23 -21.52
CA GLY A 53 -0.79 -14.97 -20.91
C GLY A 53 -0.97 -15.28 -19.41
N THR A 54 -1.79 -14.52 -18.69
CA THR A 54 -2.10 -14.76 -17.28
C THR A 54 -3.40 -15.53 -17.09
N ASP A 55 -4.33 -15.44 -18.06
CA ASP A 55 -5.69 -15.98 -17.97
C ASP A 55 -6.35 -15.56 -16.64
N TYR A 56 -6.20 -14.28 -16.31
CA TYR A 56 -6.74 -13.61 -15.13
C TYR A 56 -6.66 -12.09 -15.32
N ASN A 57 -7.71 -11.37 -14.92
CA ASN A 57 -7.87 -9.95 -15.21
C ASN A 57 -8.35 -9.10 -14.02
N GLU A 58 -8.41 -9.62 -12.79
CA GLU A 58 -8.74 -8.83 -11.61
C GLU A 58 -7.47 -8.30 -10.90
N MET A 59 -7.47 -7.02 -10.54
CA MET A 59 -6.42 -6.40 -9.71
C MET A 59 -7.01 -5.33 -8.78
N TYR A 60 -6.82 -5.51 -7.46
CA TYR A 60 -7.29 -4.60 -6.40
C TYR A 60 -8.80 -4.31 -6.46
N GLY A 61 -9.59 -5.30 -6.85
CA GLY A 61 -11.03 -5.23 -7.04
C GLY A 61 -11.47 -4.66 -8.39
N VAL A 62 -10.53 -4.29 -9.27
CA VAL A 62 -10.81 -3.76 -10.61
C VAL A 62 -10.63 -4.85 -11.66
N GLU A 63 -11.65 -5.03 -12.50
CA GLU A 63 -11.56 -5.85 -13.72
C GLU A 63 -10.81 -5.07 -14.80
N LEU A 64 -9.64 -5.54 -15.18
CA LEU A 64 -8.77 -4.91 -16.18
C LEU A 64 -9.33 -5.15 -17.58
N VAL A 65 -9.48 -4.06 -18.32
CA VAL A 65 -10.00 -4.07 -19.70
C VAL A 65 -8.96 -3.41 -20.62
N PRO A 66 -8.52 -4.08 -21.69
CA PRO A 66 -7.50 -3.53 -22.56
C PRO A 66 -7.98 -2.27 -23.31
N GLY A 67 -7.02 -1.41 -23.63
CA GLY A 67 -7.20 -0.33 -24.60
C GLY A 67 -6.96 -0.81 -26.04
N THR A 68 -7.04 0.11 -26.99
CA THR A 68 -6.67 -0.09 -28.40
C THR A 68 -5.75 1.03 -28.86
N GLU A 69 -5.21 0.91 -30.08
CA GLU A 69 -4.39 1.96 -30.69
C GLU A 69 -5.08 3.34 -30.75
N ASP A 70 -6.41 3.34 -30.87
CA ASP A 70 -7.21 4.55 -31.02
C ASP A 70 -7.90 5.00 -29.74
N LYS A 71 -8.04 4.12 -28.75
CA LYS A 71 -8.78 4.40 -27.52
C LYS A 71 -8.01 3.92 -26.29
N PRO A 72 -7.71 4.79 -25.32
CA PRO A 72 -7.12 4.38 -24.05
C PRO A 72 -7.98 3.32 -23.35
N ALA A 73 -7.35 2.53 -22.47
CA ALA A 73 -8.07 1.64 -21.56
C ALA A 73 -9.03 2.46 -20.66
N PRO A 74 -10.07 1.84 -20.07
CA PRO A 74 -10.96 2.53 -19.14
C PRO A 74 -10.20 3.17 -17.97
N HIS A 75 -10.72 4.28 -17.43
CA HIS A 75 -10.08 5.05 -16.35
C HIS A 75 -9.62 4.17 -15.18
N THR A 76 -10.48 3.28 -14.70
CA THR A 76 -10.16 2.37 -13.59
C THR A 76 -9.03 1.39 -13.91
N THR A 77 -8.95 0.91 -15.16
CA THR A 77 -7.79 0.12 -15.62
C THR A 77 -6.53 0.98 -15.64
N LEU A 78 -6.60 2.20 -16.16
CA LEU A 78 -5.46 3.12 -16.20
C LEU A 78 -4.94 3.47 -14.79
N LEU A 79 -5.81 3.53 -13.77
CA LEU A 79 -5.39 3.70 -12.37
C LEU A 79 -4.44 2.58 -11.93
N ILE A 80 -4.85 1.33 -12.17
CA ILE A 80 -4.03 0.16 -11.84
C ILE A 80 -2.72 0.20 -12.63
N LEU A 81 -2.78 0.41 -13.94
CA LEU A 81 -1.57 0.45 -14.78
C LEU A 81 -0.60 1.54 -14.34
N GLN A 82 -1.11 2.71 -13.96
CA GLN A 82 -0.29 3.82 -13.49
C GLN A 82 0.40 3.51 -12.17
N LYS A 83 -0.24 2.77 -11.25
CA LYS A 83 0.40 2.27 -10.03
C LYS A 83 1.60 1.39 -10.34
N PHE A 84 1.46 0.42 -11.26
CA PHE A 84 2.58 -0.43 -11.67
C PHE A 84 3.67 0.34 -12.42
N LEU A 85 3.29 1.31 -13.26
CA LEU A 85 4.26 2.14 -14.00
C LEU A 85 5.05 3.06 -13.06
N ARG A 86 4.39 3.69 -12.09
CA ARG A 86 5.03 4.53 -11.07
C ARG A 86 5.93 3.73 -10.15
N ALA A 87 5.45 2.57 -9.70
CA ALA A 87 6.26 1.64 -8.94
C ALA A 87 7.53 1.34 -9.70
N ASN A 88 7.45 1.20 -11.03
CA ASN A 88 8.58 0.94 -11.91
C ASN A 88 9.33 2.17 -12.45
N THR A 89 9.13 3.35 -11.86
CA THR A 89 9.84 4.59 -12.25
C THR A 89 9.65 4.94 -13.74
N GLY A 90 8.50 4.58 -14.31
CA GLY A 90 8.20 4.80 -15.73
C GLY A 90 8.73 3.73 -16.68
N ASP A 91 9.45 2.70 -16.19
CA ASP A 91 9.90 1.58 -17.02
C ASP A 91 8.72 0.66 -17.35
N LEU A 92 8.27 0.74 -18.60
CA LEU A 92 7.10 0.03 -19.09
C LEU A 92 7.29 -1.50 -19.07
N ASP A 93 8.47 -2.01 -19.40
CA ASP A 93 8.66 -3.46 -19.51
C ASP A 93 8.78 -4.11 -18.13
N GLN A 94 9.43 -3.43 -17.17
CA GLN A 94 9.39 -3.84 -15.77
C GLN A 94 7.96 -3.78 -15.21
N ALA A 95 7.18 -2.75 -15.55
CA ALA A 95 5.78 -2.63 -15.12
C ALA A 95 4.91 -3.77 -15.66
N LYS A 96 5.03 -4.11 -16.96
CA LYS A 96 4.32 -5.25 -17.57
C LYS A 96 4.70 -6.57 -16.89
N SER A 97 6.00 -6.78 -16.63
CA SER A 97 6.49 -7.99 -15.97
C SER A 97 5.93 -8.12 -14.55
N GLN A 98 5.97 -7.03 -13.77
CA GLN A 98 5.45 -7.02 -12.41
C GLN A 98 3.93 -7.22 -12.38
N LEU A 99 3.17 -6.57 -13.28
CA LEU A 99 1.73 -6.78 -13.39
C LEU A 99 1.39 -8.22 -13.75
N SER A 100 2.10 -8.80 -14.73
CA SER A 100 1.91 -10.20 -15.13
C SER A 100 2.16 -11.16 -13.98
N ALA A 101 3.22 -10.94 -13.20
CA ALA A 101 3.52 -11.73 -12.01
C ALA A 101 2.42 -11.58 -10.94
N ALA A 102 1.94 -10.35 -10.72
CA ALA A 102 0.87 -10.09 -9.77
C ALA A 102 -0.45 -10.75 -10.18
N LEU A 103 -0.85 -10.70 -11.46
CA LEU A 103 -2.07 -11.35 -11.94
C LEU A 103 -2.01 -12.88 -11.81
N LYS A 104 -0.86 -13.50 -12.15
CA LYS A 104 -0.65 -14.94 -11.93
C LYS A 104 -0.76 -15.31 -10.46
N TRP A 105 -0.11 -14.53 -9.59
CA TRP A 105 -0.20 -14.73 -8.15
C TRP A 105 -1.64 -14.56 -7.65
N ARG A 106 -2.40 -13.55 -8.11
CA ARG A 106 -3.80 -13.37 -7.70
C ARG A 106 -4.69 -14.55 -8.12
N LYS A 107 -4.48 -15.09 -9.33
CA LYS A 107 -5.18 -16.28 -9.81
C LYS A 107 -4.96 -17.49 -8.89
N GLU A 108 -3.71 -17.75 -8.54
CA GLU A 108 -3.31 -18.91 -7.74
C GLU A 108 -3.61 -18.73 -6.25
N TYR A 109 -3.24 -17.57 -5.68
CA TYR A 109 -3.36 -17.26 -4.26
C TYR A 109 -4.79 -16.88 -3.85
N GLN A 110 -5.59 -16.34 -4.77
CA GLN A 110 -6.99 -15.94 -4.53
C GLN A 110 -7.14 -15.01 -3.30
N PRO A 111 -6.51 -13.83 -3.30
CA PRO A 111 -6.48 -12.94 -2.13
C PRO A 111 -7.87 -12.42 -1.74
N LEU A 112 -8.78 -12.23 -2.70
CA LEU A 112 -10.17 -11.85 -2.40
C LEU A 112 -10.91 -12.91 -1.57
N LYS A 113 -10.59 -14.20 -1.73
CA LYS A 113 -11.15 -15.25 -0.86
C LYS A 113 -10.64 -15.13 0.58
N ALA A 114 -9.44 -14.58 0.79
CA ALA A 114 -8.91 -14.37 2.14
C ALA A 114 -9.79 -13.40 2.95
N VAL A 115 -10.43 -12.44 2.30
CA VAL A 115 -11.39 -11.52 2.93
C VAL A 115 -12.60 -12.28 3.49
N ASP A 116 -12.95 -13.39 2.85
CA ASP A 116 -14.08 -14.23 3.24
C ASP A 116 -13.75 -15.32 4.25
N GLU A 117 -12.49 -15.46 4.63
CA GLU A 117 -12.06 -16.45 5.61
C GLU A 117 -12.32 -15.97 7.04
N ALA A 118 -12.60 -16.92 7.93
CA ALA A 118 -12.65 -16.67 9.36
C ALA A 118 -11.32 -17.09 9.98
N PHE A 119 -10.57 -16.12 10.49
CA PHE A 119 -9.25 -16.33 11.08
C PHE A 119 -9.33 -16.70 12.57
N ASP A 120 -8.27 -17.31 13.09
CA ASP A 120 -8.14 -17.59 14.52
C ASP A 120 -8.15 -16.28 15.34
N GLY A 121 -9.25 -16.05 16.04
CA GLY A 121 -9.43 -14.85 16.85
C GLY A 121 -8.49 -14.80 18.06
N GLU A 122 -7.96 -15.92 18.53
CA GLU A 122 -6.97 -15.88 19.60
C GLU A 122 -5.56 -15.51 19.11
N LYS A 123 -5.29 -15.68 17.81
CA LYS A 123 -4.02 -15.29 17.18
C LYS A 123 -4.04 -13.85 16.70
N PHE A 124 -5.11 -13.44 16.00
CA PHE A 124 -5.06 -12.26 15.16
C PHE A 124 -6.02 -11.13 15.55
N ARG A 125 -7.01 -11.40 16.40
CA ARG A 125 -7.96 -10.37 16.84
C ARG A 125 -7.22 -9.25 17.56
N GLY A 126 -7.54 -8.03 17.19
CA GLY A 126 -6.95 -6.83 17.77
C GLY A 126 -5.59 -6.44 17.21
N LEU A 127 -5.08 -7.16 16.20
CA LEU A 127 -3.80 -6.85 15.58
C LEU A 127 -3.92 -5.97 14.33
N GLY A 128 -5.11 -5.90 13.73
CA GLY A 128 -5.32 -5.23 12.45
C GLY A 128 -6.67 -4.54 12.38
N TYR A 129 -6.67 -3.26 12.04
CA TYR A 129 -7.87 -2.45 11.89
C TYR A 129 -7.76 -1.54 10.67
N ILE A 130 -8.91 -1.18 10.10
CA ILE A 130 -9.00 -0.22 8.99
C ILE A 130 -10.06 0.81 9.36
N SER A 131 -9.68 2.08 9.33
CA SER A 131 -10.60 3.20 9.56
C SER A 131 -10.42 4.26 8.46
N LYS A 132 -11.22 5.31 8.56
CA LYS A 132 -11.11 6.52 7.76
C LYS A 132 -10.87 7.71 8.67
N VAL A 133 -10.07 8.67 8.23
CA VAL A 133 -9.79 9.91 8.96
C VAL A 133 -9.86 11.10 8.01
N LYS A 134 -10.19 12.28 8.56
CA LYS A 134 -10.17 13.53 7.80
C LYS A 134 -9.03 14.42 8.28
N ALA A 135 -8.62 15.33 7.40
CA ALA A 135 -7.59 16.34 7.67
C ALA A 135 -6.21 15.75 8.01
N ALA A 136 -5.81 14.69 7.31
CA ALA A 136 -4.41 14.26 7.36
C ALA A 136 -3.53 15.35 6.73
N THR A 137 -2.45 15.75 7.41
CA THR A 137 -1.65 16.93 7.03
C THR A 137 -0.80 16.71 5.78
N GLU A 138 -0.49 15.45 5.48
CA GLU A 138 0.45 15.07 4.43
C GLU A 138 -0.24 14.66 3.12
N THR A 139 -1.57 14.59 3.12
CA THR A 139 -2.40 14.24 1.96
C THR A 139 -3.23 15.47 1.56
N LYS A 140 -3.75 15.46 0.33
CA LYS A 140 -4.73 16.45 -0.14
C LYS A 140 -6.15 15.85 -0.18
N ASN A 141 -6.32 14.66 0.37
CA ASN A 141 -7.58 13.94 0.33
C ASN A 141 -8.53 14.54 1.37
N GLU A 142 -9.82 14.60 1.04
CA GLU A 142 -10.84 15.00 2.02
C GLU A 142 -10.97 13.97 3.15
N GLU A 143 -10.75 12.69 2.81
CA GLU A 143 -10.78 11.55 3.71
C GLU A 143 -9.71 10.54 3.28
N ASP A 144 -8.95 10.02 4.23
CA ASP A 144 -7.91 9.01 4.02
C ASP A 144 -8.28 7.68 4.67
N VAL A 145 -7.96 6.59 3.97
CA VAL A 145 -8.02 5.24 4.55
C VAL A 145 -6.77 5.00 5.39
N VAL A 146 -6.95 4.54 6.63
CA VAL A 146 -5.86 4.24 7.56
C VAL A 146 -5.91 2.77 7.97
N ALA A 147 -4.83 2.04 7.71
CA ALA A 147 -4.62 0.67 8.17
C ALA A 147 -3.72 0.65 9.41
N TYR A 148 -4.27 0.22 10.55
CA TYR A 148 -3.55 0.07 11.81
C TYR A 148 -3.05 -1.37 11.96
N ASN A 149 -1.80 -1.50 12.39
CA ASN A 149 -1.09 -2.74 12.60
C ASN A 149 -0.53 -2.72 14.03
N ILE A 150 -1.17 -3.43 14.96
CA ILE A 150 -0.87 -3.37 16.40
C ILE A 150 0.07 -4.51 16.79
N TYR A 151 1.37 -4.34 16.51
CA TYR A 151 2.39 -5.35 16.77
C TYR A 151 2.74 -5.49 18.26
N GLY A 152 2.51 -4.44 19.04
CA GLY A 152 2.59 -4.45 20.49
C GLY A 152 1.87 -5.61 21.18
N ALA A 153 0.64 -5.87 20.75
CA ALA A 153 -0.17 -6.97 21.27
C ALA A 153 0.36 -8.34 20.85
N ALA A 154 0.85 -8.48 19.62
CA ALA A 154 1.40 -9.71 19.07
C ALA A 154 2.73 -10.14 19.73
N ALA A 155 3.54 -9.18 20.20
CA ALA A 155 4.84 -9.49 20.80
C ALA A 155 4.75 -10.23 22.14
N LYS A 156 3.60 -10.15 22.84
CA LYS A 156 3.37 -10.85 24.12
C LYS A 156 3.35 -12.38 23.97
N ASP A 157 2.89 -12.87 22.81
CA ASP A 157 2.92 -14.29 22.44
C ASP A 157 3.31 -14.45 20.97
N SER A 158 4.55 -14.07 20.67
CA SER A 158 5.07 -14.06 19.29
C SER A 158 4.99 -15.42 18.61
N LYS A 159 5.19 -16.53 19.34
CA LYS A 159 5.10 -17.87 18.76
C LYS A 159 3.68 -18.21 18.32
N LYS A 160 2.66 -17.78 19.09
CA LYS A 160 1.25 -17.98 18.72
C LYS A 160 0.87 -17.23 17.44
N VAL A 161 1.35 -16.01 17.27
CA VAL A 161 1.01 -15.16 16.12
C VAL A 161 1.85 -15.47 14.87
N PHE A 162 3.17 -15.64 15.04
CA PHE A 162 4.13 -15.72 13.95
C PHE A 162 4.69 -17.13 13.70
N GLY A 163 4.41 -18.09 14.58
CA GLY A 163 4.91 -19.46 14.44
C GLY A 163 4.31 -20.22 13.25
N ASP A 164 3.15 -19.77 12.75
CA ASP A 164 2.57 -20.17 11.47
C ASP A 164 2.62 -18.99 10.50
N THR A 165 3.72 -18.93 9.75
CA THR A 165 3.99 -17.84 8.80
C THR A 165 2.94 -17.75 7.71
N ASP A 166 2.39 -18.87 7.24
CA ASP A 166 1.42 -18.86 6.14
C ASP A 166 0.05 -18.35 6.61
N ALA A 167 -0.40 -18.77 7.79
CA ALA A 167 -1.61 -18.22 8.40
C ALA A 167 -1.49 -16.71 8.66
N PHE A 168 -0.33 -16.25 9.15
CA PHE A 168 -0.07 -14.83 9.36
C PHE A 168 -0.11 -14.03 8.05
N VAL A 169 0.57 -14.52 7.01
CA VAL A 169 0.58 -13.87 5.69
C VAL A 169 -0.83 -13.85 5.08
N ARG A 170 -1.60 -14.94 5.19
CA ARG A 170 -2.99 -15.00 4.70
C ARG A 170 -3.88 -13.96 5.38
N TRP A 171 -3.79 -13.84 6.70
CA TRP A 171 -4.51 -12.83 7.47
C TRP A 171 -4.11 -11.40 7.06
N ARG A 172 -2.81 -11.15 6.86
CA ARG A 172 -2.31 -9.84 6.39
C ARG A 172 -2.77 -9.50 4.98
N VAL A 173 -2.86 -10.48 4.09
CA VAL A 173 -3.44 -10.28 2.75
C VAL A 173 -4.92 -9.93 2.85
N ALA A 174 -5.70 -10.62 3.69
CA ALA A 174 -7.10 -10.26 3.92
C ALA A 174 -7.26 -8.81 4.41
N GLN A 175 -6.41 -8.38 5.35
CA GLN A 175 -6.39 -6.99 5.81
C GLN A 175 -6.01 -6.01 4.69
N MET A 176 -5.02 -6.34 3.84
CA MET A 176 -4.65 -5.51 2.69
C MET A 176 -5.81 -5.38 1.69
N GLU A 177 -6.46 -6.48 1.30
CA GLU A 177 -7.59 -6.44 0.37
C GLU A 177 -8.79 -5.65 0.94
N LEU A 178 -9.09 -5.80 2.23
CA LEU A 178 -10.09 -4.97 2.92
C LEU A 178 -9.71 -3.49 2.88
N THR A 179 -8.42 -3.16 3.02
CA THR A 179 -7.91 -1.78 2.93
C THR A 179 -8.12 -1.22 1.52
N LEU A 180 -7.77 -1.99 0.49
CA LEU A 180 -7.95 -1.59 -0.90
C LEU A 180 -9.42 -1.40 -1.28
N ALA A 181 -10.31 -2.23 -0.74
CA ALA A 181 -11.76 -2.07 -0.93
C ALA A 181 -12.24 -0.70 -0.41
N GLN A 182 -11.64 -0.16 0.66
CA GLN A 182 -11.99 1.17 1.19
C GLN A 182 -11.49 2.32 0.32
N LEU A 183 -10.48 2.10 -0.55
CA LEU A 183 -10.02 3.10 -1.52
C LEU A 183 -10.99 3.29 -2.69
N ASN A 184 -11.97 2.39 -2.83
CA ASN A 184 -13.07 2.50 -3.80
C ASN A 184 -12.61 2.76 -5.25
N LEU A 185 -11.57 2.04 -5.69
CA LEU A 185 -10.93 2.25 -6.99
C LEU A 185 -11.89 2.12 -8.19
N ASN A 186 -12.96 1.34 -8.05
CA ASN A 186 -13.97 1.19 -9.11
C ASN A 186 -14.81 2.47 -9.35
N ASN A 187 -14.83 3.39 -8.39
CA ASN A 187 -15.55 4.67 -8.49
C ASN A 187 -14.58 5.87 -8.40
N ALA A 188 -13.29 5.63 -8.63
CA ALA A 188 -12.29 6.68 -8.65
C ALA A 188 -12.42 7.53 -9.92
N GLU A 189 -12.29 8.85 -9.75
CA GLU A 189 -12.46 9.84 -10.82
C GLU A 189 -11.17 10.66 -11.08
N GLN A 190 -10.33 10.83 -10.06
CA GLN A 190 -9.08 11.57 -10.18
C GLN A 190 -8.04 10.70 -10.88
N THR A 191 -7.19 11.31 -11.70
CA THR A 191 -6.05 10.57 -12.28
C THR A 191 -4.90 10.49 -11.28
N ILE A 192 -4.03 9.50 -11.50
CA ILE A 192 -2.77 9.41 -10.78
C ILE A 192 -1.68 10.06 -11.65
N PRO A 193 -0.95 11.08 -11.17
CA PRO A 193 0.08 11.74 -11.96
C PRO A 193 1.27 10.80 -12.24
N ASP A 194 2.09 11.15 -13.22
CA ASP A 194 3.33 10.41 -13.51
C ASP A 194 4.30 10.33 -12.34
N TYR A 195 5.21 9.36 -12.42
CA TYR A 195 6.25 9.17 -11.41
C TYR A 195 7.00 10.48 -11.15
N GLY A 196 7.08 10.88 -9.88
CA GLY A 196 7.73 12.11 -9.46
C GLY A 196 6.98 13.41 -9.80
N LYS A 197 5.73 13.34 -10.28
CA LYS A 197 4.91 14.52 -10.62
C LYS A 197 3.80 14.85 -9.62
N GLY A 198 3.63 14.01 -8.60
CA GLY A 198 2.66 14.25 -7.54
C GLY A 198 2.29 12.99 -6.75
N PRO A 199 1.49 13.14 -5.68
CA PRO A 199 1.00 12.03 -4.89
C PRO A 199 -0.04 11.22 -5.66
N ASP A 200 -0.17 9.95 -5.29
CA ASP A 200 -1.28 9.09 -5.68
C ASP A 200 -2.40 9.25 -4.64
N PRO A 201 -3.58 9.79 -5.00
CA PRO A 201 -4.67 10.01 -4.05
C PRO A 201 -5.31 8.69 -3.57
N TYR A 202 -5.09 7.58 -4.29
CA TYR A 202 -5.70 6.28 -4.01
C TYR A 202 -4.74 5.35 -3.29
N THR A 203 -4.29 5.77 -2.11
CA THR A 203 -3.38 5.00 -1.26
C THR A 203 -3.85 5.04 0.18
N ALA A 204 -3.44 4.04 0.97
CA ALA A 204 -3.73 4.00 2.40
C ALA A 204 -2.55 4.51 3.22
N ILE A 205 -2.86 5.15 4.35
CA ILE A 205 -1.90 5.46 5.40
C ILE A 205 -1.74 4.21 6.26
N ASN A 206 -0.50 3.84 6.60
CA ASN A 206 -0.23 2.75 7.53
C ASN A 206 0.20 3.29 8.89
N VAL A 207 -0.40 2.77 9.96
CA VAL A 207 0.01 3.02 11.34
C VAL A 207 0.52 1.71 11.91
N HIS A 208 1.77 1.68 12.37
CA HIS A 208 2.39 0.54 13.02
C HIS A 208 2.60 0.88 14.50
N ASP A 209 1.83 0.24 15.37
CA ASP A 209 1.89 0.46 16.81
C ASP A 209 2.77 -0.59 17.50
N TYR A 210 3.85 -0.11 18.12
CA TYR A 210 4.82 -0.92 18.85
C TYR A 210 4.69 -0.85 20.37
N MET A 211 3.55 -0.39 20.89
CA MET A 211 3.30 -0.32 22.32
C MET A 211 3.56 -1.67 23.01
N SER A 212 4.53 -1.71 23.92
CA SER A 212 4.96 -2.94 24.65
C SER A 212 5.70 -4.01 23.83
N VAL A 213 6.20 -3.71 22.62
CA VAL A 213 7.14 -4.60 21.93
C VAL A 213 8.50 -4.58 22.66
N SER A 214 9.04 -5.76 22.98
CA SER A 214 10.43 -5.89 23.40
C SER A 214 11.34 -5.90 22.18
N PHE A 215 12.26 -4.94 22.09
CA PHE A 215 13.18 -4.79 20.96
C PHE A 215 14.54 -5.47 21.17
N PHE A 216 14.79 -6.04 22.35
CA PHE A 216 16.10 -6.63 22.71
C PHE A 216 16.33 -8.02 22.13
N ARG A 217 15.28 -8.73 21.72
CA ARG A 217 15.36 -10.00 21.00
C ARG A 217 14.22 -10.09 20.01
N GLN A 218 14.54 -10.28 18.73
CA GLN A 218 13.56 -10.69 17.74
C GLN A 218 13.56 -12.20 17.60
N PRO A 219 12.44 -12.87 17.90
CA PRO A 219 12.25 -14.27 17.54
C PRO A 219 12.40 -14.45 16.03
N ALA A 220 13.01 -15.56 15.61
CA ALA A 220 13.27 -15.85 14.19
C ALA A 220 11.97 -15.90 13.37
N GLU A 221 10.87 -16.29 14.00
CA GLU A 221 9.52 -16.38 13.44
C GLU A 221 8.99 -15.00 13.01
N ILE A 222 9.29 -13.95 13.78
CA ILE A 222 8.92 -12.57 13.41
C ILE A 222 9.70 -12.16 12.17
N LYS A 223 11.02 -12.36 12.17
CA LYS A 223 11.88 -12.00 11.03
C LYS A 223 11.45 -12.73 9.75
N ALA A 224 11.19 -14.03 9.84
CA ALA A 224 10.76 -14.83 8.69
C ALA A 224 9.41 -14.34 8.14
N SER A 225 8.42 -14.16 9.02
CA SER A 225 7.07 -13.73 8.64
C SER A 225 7.05 -12.31 8.07
N SER A 226 7.79 -11.38 8.69
CA SER A 226 7.94 -10.01 8.19
C SER A 226 8.64 -9.97 6.84
N SER A 227 9.73 -10.73 6.65
CA SER A 227 10.47 -10.74 5.38
C SER A 227 9.62 -11.29 4.25
N LYS A 228 8.89 -12.39 4.49
CA LYS A 228 7.97 -12.98 3.51
C LYS A 228 6.86 -12.00 3.14
N LEU A 229 6.29 -11.30 4.13
CA LEU A 229 5.22 -10.33 3.90
C LEU A 229 5.71 -9.11 3.10
N ILE A 230 6.88 -8.57 3.43
CA ILE A 230 7.48 -7.44 2.73
C ILE A 230 7.72 -7.79 1.27
N ASP A 231 8.34 -8.95 0.99
CA ASP A 231 8.59 -9.42 -0.37
C ASP A 231 7.29 -9.58 -1.17
N LEU A 232 6.27 -10.18 -0.55
CA LEU A 232 4.95 -10.33 -1.16
C LEU A 232 4.30 -8.98 -1.51
N PHE A 233 4.28 -8.03 -0.57
CA PHE A 233 3.69 -6.71 -0.80
C PHE A 233 4.47 -5.87 -1.80
N GLN A 234 5.80 -5.96 -1.83
CA GLN A 234 6.61 -5.29 -2.85
C GLN A 234 6.32 -5.82 -4.26
N ARG A 235 6.18 -7.14 -4.40
CA ARG A 235 5.94 -7.77 -5.71
C ARG A 235 4.54 -7.53 -6.22
N TYR A 236 3.53 -7.65 -5.35
CA TYR A 236 2.13 -7.76 -5.80
C TYR A 236 1.22 -6.61 -5.35
N TYR A 237 1.68 -5.73 -4.44
CA TYR A 237 0.93 -4.57 -3.94
C TYR A 237 1.64 -3.21 -4.11
N PRO A 238 2.27 -2.92 -5.28
CA PRO A 238 2.90 -1.61 -5.51
C PRO A 238 1.93 -0.42 -5.42
N GLU A 239 2.44 0.74 -4.97
CA GLU A 239 1.70 2.02 -4.90
C GLU A 239 0.33 1.89 -4.19
N THR A 240 0.28 1.14 -3.08
CA THR A 240 -0.92 0.98 -2.23
C THR A 240 -0.83 1.77 -0.91
N VAL A 241 0.37 2.27 -0.57
CA VAL A 241 0.65 2.94 0.71
C VAL A 241 1.25 4.33 0.48
N SER A 242 0.69 5.36 1.10
CA SER A 242 1.22 6.74 1.06
C SER A 242 2.25 6.98 2.14
N TYR A 243 1.81 7.03 3.40
CA TYR A 243 2.62 7.36 4.57
C TYR A 243 2.63 6.20 5.56
N LYS A 244 3.75 6.01 6.26
CA LYS A 244 3.88 5.07 7.38
C LYS A 244 4.19 5.82 8.67
N TYR A 245 3.32 5.66 9.67
CA TYR A 245 3.52 6.17 11.02
C TYR A 245 3.88 5.02 11.95
N PHE A 246 5.05 5.10 12.57
CA PHE A 246 5.52 4.13 13.57
C PHE A 246 5.34 4.76 14.94
N VAL A 247 4.38 4.28 15.71
CA VAL A 247 3.96 4.90 16.97
C VAL A 247 4.34 4.05 18.18
N ASN A 248 4.47 4.70 19.34
CA ASN A 248 4.92 4.08 20.58
C ASN A 248 6.30 3.41 20.45
N VAL A 249 7.19 4.01 19.66
CA VAL A 249 8.57 3.52 19.44
C VAL A 249 9.46 3.96 20.61
N PRO A 250 10.10 3.04 21.36
CA PRO A 250 10.94 3.40 22.50
C PRO A 250 12.05 4.41 22.15
N ILE A 251 12.33 5.35 23.06
CA ILE A 251 13.38 6.38 22.86
C ILE A 251 14.73 5.74 22.56
N VAL A 252 15.04 4.60 23.18
CA VAL A 252 16.28 3.86 22.94
C VAL A 252 16.42 3.40 21.48
N MET A 253 15.36 3.37 20.68
CA MET A 253 15.39 3.01 19.25
C MET A 253 15.55 4.21 18.32
N GLN A 254 15.67 5.44 18.84
CA GLN A 254 15.86 6.65 18.01
C GLN A 254 17.15 6.61 17.16
N TRP A 255 18.18 5.87 17.59
CA TRP A 255 19.39 5.67 16.77
C TRP A 255 19.09 4.91 15.46
N MET A 256 18.09 4.01 15.46
CA MET A 256 17.67 3.27 14.27
C MET A 256 17.12 4.23 13.21
N MET A 257 16.47 5.33 13.59
CA MET A 257 16.04 6.35 12.63
C MET A 257 17.22 7.02 11.93
N GLY A 258 18.32 7.26 12.66
CA GLY A 258 19.57 7.77 12.08
C GLY A 258 20.17 6.79 11.06
N ALA A 259 20.24 5.51 11.41
CA ALA A 259 20.70 4.45 10.51
C ALA A 259 19.80 4.31 9.27
N MET A 260 18.49 4.30 9.46
CA MET A 260 17.51 4.27 8.38
C MET A 260 17.60 5.49 7.48
N LYS A 261 17.91 6.69 8.01
CA LYS A 261 18.13 7.88 7.15
C LYS A 261 19.37 7.77 6.26
N ALA A 262 20.41 7.07 6.72
CA ALA A 262 21.60 6.81 5.91
C ALA A 262 21.34 5.74 4.83
N LEU A 263 20.41 4.82 5.09
CA LEU A 263 20.04 3.75 4.17
C LEU A 263 18.83 4.12 3.28
N MET A 264 17.94 5.02 3.68
CA MET A 264 16.72 5.44 2.95
C MET A 264 17.01 6.19 1.65
N SER A 265 16.13 6.07 0.63
CA SER A 265 15.99 7.17 -0.34
C SER A 265 15.30 8.35 0.36
N LYS A 266 15.52 9.58 -0.13
CA LYS A 266 14.88 10.78 0.45
C LYS A 266 13.35 10.71 0.40
N ASP A 267 12.79 10.24 -0.70
CA ASP A 267 11.34 10.08 -0.89
C ASP A 267 10.77 9.05 0.10
N SER A 268 11.48 7.94 0.34
CA SER A 268 11.05 6.95 1.34
C SER A 268 11.06 7.49 2.77
N ILE A 269 12.10 8.25 3.15
CA ILE A 269 12.21 8.84 4.49
C ILE A 269 11.11 9.88 4.72
N GLN A 270 10.81 10.70 3.70
CA GLN A 270 9.76 11.73 3.80
C GLN A 270 8.37 11.13 4.02
N ARG A 271 8.14 9.89 3.58
CA ARG A 271 6.87 9.18 3.77
C ARG A 271 6.80 8.39 5.09
N MET A 272 7.81 8.48 5.94
CA MET A 272 7.86 7.73 7.19
C MET A 272 8.06 8.65 8.39
N THR A 273 7.17 8.54 9.36
CA THR A 273 7.22 9.30 10.60
C THR A 273 7.26 8.35 11.78
N TRP A 274 8.25 8.51 12.65
CA TRP A 274 8.34 7.73 13.87
C TRP A 274 8.08 8.62 15.08
N MET A 275 7.29 8.14 16.02
CA MET A 275 6.95 8.86 17.24
C MET A 275 7.09 7.96 18.46
N THR A 276 7.65 8.55 19.52
CA THR A 276 7.77 7.88 20.81
C THR A 276 6.42 7.80 21.52
N TYR A 277 5.58 8.82 21.37
CA TYR A 277 4.28 8.88 22.02
C TYR A 277 3.17 8.77 20.99
N GLY A 278 2.44 7.65 20.98
CA GLY A 278 1.37 7.41 20.01
C GLY A 278 0.22 8.39 20.11
N ASN A 279 0.01 9.02 21.28
CA ASN A 279 -0.98 10.08 21.46
C ASN A 279 -0.68 11.37 20.67
N GLN A 280 0.45 11.45 19.97
CA GLN A 280 0.76 12.57 19.06
C GLN A 280 0.25 12.34 17.64
N LEU A 281 -0.24 11.15 17.30
CA LEU A 281 -0.64 10.81 15.94
C LEU A 281 -1.76 11.72 15.41
N HIS A 282 -2.68 12.17 16.27
CA HIS A 282 -3.74 13.11 15.90
C HIS A 282 -3.22 14.43 15.28
N THR A 283 -1.98 14.83 15.57
CA THR A 283 -1.38 16.04 14.98
C THR A 283 -1.08 15.89 13.49
N TYR A 284 -0.99 14.64 13.00
CA TYR A 284 -0.76 14.32 11.60
C TYR A 284 -2.02 13.83 10.89
N LEU A 285 -2.86 13.07 11.60
CA LEU A 285 -4.03 12.38 11.02
C LEU A 285 -5.38 13.00 11.43
N GLY A 286 -5.37 14.14 12.13
CA GLY A 286 -6.58 14.80 12.61
C GLY A 286 -7.18 14.15 13.86
N SER A 287 -8.29 14.73 14.35
CA SER A 287 -8.96 14.30 15.58
C SER A 287 -9.78 13.02 15.44
N ASP A 288 -9.98 12.52 14.23
CA ASP A 288 -10.77 11.30 13.96
C ASP A 288 -10.05 10.02 14.41
N VAL A 289 -8.75 10.09 14.71
CA VAL A 289 -8.05 8.96 15.33
C VAL A 289 -8.60 8.69 16.74
N PRO A 290 -8.55 7.43 17.22
CA PRO A 290 -8.95 7.07 18.57
C PRO A 290 -8.20 7.84 19.68
N LYS A 291 -8.74 7.79 20.90
CA LYS A 291 -8.18 8.43 22.09
C LYS A 291 -6.76 7.97 22.41
N GLU A 292 -6.44 6.70 22.17
CA GLU A 292 -5.10 6.10 22.34
C GLU A 292 -4.04 6.80 21.47
N TYR A 293 -4.50 7.38 20.36
CA TYR A 293 -3.70 8.13 19.40
C TYR A 293 -3.87 9.66 19.52
N GLY A 294 -4.50 10.10 20.62
CA GLY A 294 -4.67 11.50 21.01
C GLY A 294 -5.84 12.23 20.39
N GLY A 295 -6.66 11.53 19.61
CA GLY A 295 -7.87 12.12 19.01
C GLY A 295 -9.12 11.90 19.87
N THR A 296 -10.26 12.12 19.23
CA THR A 296 -11.61 11.97 19.79
C THR A 296 -12.44 10.95 19.03
N GLY A 297 -11.83 10.24 18.07
CA GLY A 297 -12.47 9.18 17.31
C GLY A 297 -12.95 8.01 18.18
N LEU A 298 -13.84 7.22 17.61
CA LEU A 298 -14.33 6.00 18.25
C LEU A 298 -13.17 4.99 18.45
N PRO A 299 -13.23 4.14 19.49
CA PRO A 299 -12.26 3.05 19.64
C PRO A 299 -12.21 2.16 18.40
N LEU A 300 -11.02 1.71 17.98
CA LEU A 300 -10.89 0.83 16.81
C LEU A 300 -11.69 -0.46 16.99
N GLU A 301 -11.61 -1.06 18.19
CA GLU A 301 -12.38 -2.24 18.51
C GLU A 301 -13.88 -1.93 18.49
N GLY A 302 -14.63 -2.70 17.70
CA GLY A 302 -16.08 -2.55 17.53
C GLY A 302 -16.51 -1.47 16.53
N ASN A 303 -15.63 -0.56 16.10
CA ASN A 303 -16.00 0.52 15.17
C ASN A 303 -15.17 0.56 13.88
N ALA A 304 -14.01 -0.08 13.84
CA ALA A 304 -13.18 -0.21 12.64
C ALA A 304 -13.43 -1.53 11.90
N ILE A 305 -13.10 -1.54 10.62
CA ILE A 305 -13.14 -2.74 9.78
C ILE A 305 -11.97 -3.65 10.18
N THR A 306 -12.22 -4.97 10.21
CA THR A 306 -11.22 -6.00 10.53
C THR A 306 -11.48 -7.24 9.67
N PRO A 307 -10.47 -8.09 9.42
CA PRO A 307 -10.70 -9.46 8.99
C PRO A 307 -11.71 -10.18 9.91
N ARG A 308 -12.45 -11.15 9.36
CA ARG A 308 -13.41 -11.95 10.12
C ARG A 308 -12.67 -12.95 11.00
N TYR A 309 -13.22 -13.23 12.17
CA TYR A 309 -12.62 -14.18 13.11
C TYR A 309 -13.63 -15.27 13.48
N ALA A 310 -13.14 -16.50 13.60
CA ALA A 310 -13.95 -17.63 14.05
C ALA A 310 -14.52 -17.37 15.46
N PRO A 311 -15.71 -17.93 15.78
CA PRO A 311 -16.22 -17.94 17.14
C PRO A 311 -15.23 -18.61 18.10
N VAL A 312 -15.18 -18.13 19.34
CA VAL A 312 -14.32 -18.70 20.39
C VAL A 312 -14.67 -20.19 20.57
N GLY A 313 -13.68 -21.06 20.41
CA GLY A 313 -13.83 -22.52 20.55
C GLY A 313 -14.21 -23.29 19.28
N ALA A 314 -14.40 -22.62 18.14
CA ALA A 314 -14.56 -23.29 16.85
C ALA A 314 -13.17 -23.67 16.29
N ALA A 315 -13.00 -24.93 15.86
CA ALA A 315 -11.82 -25.32 15.11
C ALA A 315 -11.82 -24.54 13.78
N VAL A 316 -10.75 -23.79 13.54
CA VAL A 316 -10.54 -23.14 12.24
C VAL A 316 -10.20 -24.26 11.26
N GLU A 317 -11.04 -24.48 10.23
CA GLU A 317 -10.68 -25.40 9.16
C GLU A 317 -9.43 -24.86 8.48
N ALA A 318 -8.31 -25.56 8.66
CA ALA A 318 -7.09 -25.26 7.94
C ALA A 318 -7.38 -25.51 6.46
N THR A 319 -7.58 -24.46 5.68
CA THR A 319 -7.50 -24.51 4.23
C THR A 319 -6.05 -24.80 3.86
N SER A 320 -5.70 -26.08 3.84
CA SER A 320 -4.50 -26.60 3.21
C SER A 320 -4.56 -26.21 1.74
N THR A 321 -3.85 -25.14 1.39
CA THR A 321 -3.48 -24.91 0.01
C THR A 321 -2.57 -26.06 -0.39
N ASN A 322 -3.04 -26.90 -1.33
CA ASN A 322 -2.25 -27.94 -1.94
C ASN A 322 -1.03 -27.29 -2.63
N GLN A 323 0.09 -27.20 -1.92
CA GLN A 323 1.40 -27.06 -2.55
C GLN A 323 1.76 -28.42 -3.13
N THR A 324 1.49 -28.61 -4.43
CA THR A 324 2.28 -29.56 -5.21
C THR A 324 3.70 -29.01 -5.29
N ASP A 325 4.66 -29.83 -4.85
CA ASP A 325 6.11 -29.65 -5.03
C ASP A 325 6.43 -28.99 -6.38
N ALA A 326 6.80 -27.71 -6.33
CA ALA A 326 7.55 -27.10 -7.42
C ALA A 326 9.00 -27.55 -7.24
N THR A 327 9.36 -28.61 -7.98
CA THR A 327 10.73 -29.03 -8.20
C THR A 327 11.62 -27.85 -8.58
N HIS A 328 12.84 -27.86 -8.04
CA HIS A 328 13.93 -26.95 -8.37
C HIS A 328 13.96 -26.56 -9.85
N ALA A 329 13.47 -25.37 -10.16
CA ALA A 329 13.86 -24.64 -11.35
C ALA A 329 14.80 -23.51 -10.89
N THR A 330 16.09 -23.68 -11.16
CA THR A 330 17.08 -22.63 -11.06
C THR A 330 16.60 -21.44 -11.92
N PRO A 331 16.40 -20.24 -11.36
CA PRO A 331 15.99 -19.08 -12.13
C PRO A 331 17.08 -18.69 -13.13
N PRO A 332 16.73 -18.24 -14.36
CA PRO A 332 17.70 -17.60 -15.22
C PRO A 332 18.21 -16.32 -14.55
N GLU A 333 19.52 -16.14 -14.60
CA GLU A 333 20.27 -15.00 -14.10
C GLU A 333 19.77 -13.71 -14.77
N VAL A 334 18.90 -12.97 -14.09
CA VAL A 334 18.57 -11.59 -14.48
C VAL A 334 19.67 -10.71 -13.95
N THR A 335 20.54 -10.29 -14.87
CA THR A 335 21.63 -9.35 -14.66
C THR A 335 21.18 -8.18 -13.78
N THR A 336 21.79 -8.08 -12.61
CA THR A 336 21.57 -7.01 -11.66
C THR A 336 22.19 -5.73 -12.21
N ALA A 337 21.36 -4.88 -12.82
CA ALA A 337 21.70 -3.50 -13.10
C ALA A 337 20.56 -2.57 -12.67
N SER A 338 20.89 -1.63 -11.80
CA SER A 338 20.05 -0.57 -11.21
C SER A 338 19.27 -0.93 -9.93
N THR A 339 20.02 -1.08 -8.83
CA THR A 339 19.54 -0.84 -7.46
C THR A 339 19.22 0.65 -7.26
N ALA A 340 18.10 1.10 -7.82
CA ALA A 340 17.38 2.22 -7.23
C ALA A 340 16.67 1.70 -5.98
N LYS A 341 17.12 2.17 -4.83
CA LYS A 341 16.65 1.82 -3.49
C LYS A 341 15.16 2.19 -3.34
N ARG A 342 14.26 1.29 -3.78
CA ARG A 342 12.82 1.43 -3.59
C ARG A 342 12.46 1.22 -2.12
N ALA A 343 11.39 1.88 -1.70
CA ALA A 343 10.86 1.89 -0.34
C ALA A 343 10.44 0.49 0.13
N GLY A 344 11.41 -0.37 0.43
CA GLY A 344 11.21 -1.50 1.32
C GLY A 344 11.03 -0.98 2.74
N GLU A 345 10.17 -1.66 3.48
CA GLU A 345 10.09 -1.47 4.92
C GLU A 345 11.49 -1.61 5.51
N PRO A 346 11.88 -0.75 6.48
CA PRO A 346 13.04 -1.03 7.30
C PRO A 346 12.95 -2.49 7.73
N PRO A 347 14.00 -3.31 7.57
CA PRO A 347 14.11 -4.43 8.47
C PRO A 347 14.08 -3.82 9.87
N ILE A 348 13.10 -4.22 10.68
CA ILE A 348 13.18 -4.01 12.12
C ILE A 348 14.34 -4.91 12.52
N THR A 349 15.58 -4.50 12.34
CA THR A 349 16.74 -5.31 12.71
C THR A 349 17.55 -4.51 13.71
N ALA A 350 17.69 -5.08 14.89
CA ALA A 350 18.85 -4.85 15.71
C ALA A 350 19.98 -5.74 15.15
N GLU A 351 20.69 -5.24 14.15
CA GLU A 351 22.10 -5.57 13.92
C GLU A 351 22.89 -4.27 13.81
#